data_AF-A0A7S0NG84-F1
#
_entry.id   AF-A0A7S0NG84-F1
#
_cell.length_a   1.000
_cell.length_b   1.000
_cell.length_c   1.000
_cell.angle_alpha   90.00
_cell.angle_beta   90.00
_cell.angle_gamma   90.00
#
_symmetry.space_group_name_H-M   'P 1'
#
loop_
_entity.id
_entity.type
_entity.pdbx_description
1 polymer ?
#
loop_
_entity_poly.entity_id
_entity_poly.type
_entity_poly.pdbx_seq_one_letter_code
_entity_poly.pdbx_strand_id
1 'polypeptide(L)'
;EVSSIAGLQLEVSPALAVNGQALRTQPIVRVLSLSSNTLLASRHVVTARLISSSSCKGIGSASNLEMSVTAQQGRAVFSDISIFAEAGFCSLQFLISLGDNGSAPFVSVDSQPIYVMQNSPSLTLQTHL
;
A
#
# COMPACT_ATOMS: atom_id res chain seq x y z
N GLU A 1 17.22 14.51 -11.32
CA GLU A 1 16.80 13.82 -12.56
C GLU A 1 15.59 12.90 -12.34
N VAL A 2 14.38 13.46 -12.39
CA VAL A 2 13.08 12.75 -12.42
C VAL A 2 12.82 12.03 -13.76
N SER A 3 13.84 11.90 -14.62
CA SER A 3 13.75 11.55 -16.05
C SER A 3 14.05 10.08 -16.38
N SER A 4 14.12 9.19 -15.38
CA SER A 4 14.51 7.79 -15.60
C SER A 4 13.49 6.75 -15.17
N ILE A 5 12.32 7.14 -14.63
CA ILE A 5 11.30 6.18 -14.17
C ILE A 5 10.25 5.94 -15.26
N ALA A 6 10.12 4.69 -15.74
CA ALA A 6 9.05 4.27 -16.67
C ALA A 6 7.74 3.98 -15.96
N GLY A 7 7.80 3.48 -14.73
CA GLY A 7 6.64 3.01 -14.01
C GLY A 7 6.99 2.21 -12.77
N LEU A 8 5.95 1.70 -12.14
CA LEU A 8 6.02 0.84 -10.97
C LEU A 8 5.46 -0.53 -11.27
N GLN A 9 5.96 -1.55 -10.59
CA GLN A 9 5.45 -2.91 -10.66
C GLN A 9 5.42 -3.54 -9.27
N LEU A 10 4.35 -4.27 -8.94
CA LEU A 10 4.33 -5.12 -7.76
C LEU A 10 5.14 -6.39 -8.02
N GLU A 11 6.22 -6.55 -7.26
CA GLU A 11 6.98 -7.81 -7.17
C GLU A 11 6.28 -8.79 -6.24
N VAL A 12 5.74 -8.28 -5.13
CA VAL A 12 4.90 -9.01 -4.19
C VAL A 12 3.63 -8.20 -3.98
N SER A 13 2.48 -8.82 -4.23
CA SER A 13 1.18 -8.20 -3.99
C SER A 13 0.81 -8.26 -2.50
N PRO A 14 0.21 -7.20 -1.96
CA PRO A 14 -0.33 -7.22 -0.60
C PRO A 14 -1.52 -8.19 -0.51
N ALA A 15 -1.61 -8.96 0.59
CA ALA A 15 -2.71 -9.93 0.77
C ALA A 15 -2.99 -10.25 2.24
N LEU A 16 -4.14 -10.89 2.47
CA LEU A 16 -4.58 -11.44 3.76
C LEU A 16 -4.73 -10.37 4.85
N ALA A 17 -5.67 -9.45 4.64
CA ALA A 17 -5.93 -8.35 5.57
C ALA A 17 -6.91 -8.74 6.68
N VAL A 18 -6.54 -8.43 7.92
CA VAL A 18 -7.44 -8.39 9.08
C VAL A 18 -7.43 -6.96 9.63
N ASN A 19 -8.60 -6.42 9.96
CA ASN A 19 -8.76 -5.03 10.36
C ASN A 19 -7.77 -4.63 11.47
N GLY A 20 -6.95 -3.62 11.19
CA GLY A 20 -5.94 -3.07 12.11
C GLY A 20 -4.72 -3.97 12.37
N GLN A 21 -4.66 -5.16 11.77
CA GLN A 21 -3.49 -6.04 11.83
C GLN A 21 -2.59 -5.82 10.61
N ALA A 22 -1.29 -6.06 10.76
CA ALA A 22 -0.37 -6.05 9.63
C ALA A 22 -0.79 -7.11 8.60
N LEU A 23 -0.70 -6.75 7.31
CA LEU A 23 -0.91 -7.71 6.22
C LEU A 23 0.08 -8.87 6.37
N ARG A 24 -0.40 -10.11 6.17
CA ARG A 24 0.49 -11.27 6.25
C ARG A 24 1.46 -11.31 5.08
N THR A 25 1.00 -10.88 3.90
CA THR A 25 1.87 -10.67 2.74
C THR A 25 2.07 -9.18 2.56
N GLN A 26 3.29 -8.73 2.84
CA GLN A 26 3.68 -7.33 2.70
C GLN A 26 4.13 -7.04 1.26
N PRO A 27 3.79 -5.87 0.68
CA PRO A 27 4.08 -5.57 -0.70
C PRO A 27 5.55 -5.17 -0.92
N ILE A 28 6.06 -5.54 -2.10
CA ILE A 28 7.34 -5.07 -2.63
C ILE A 28 7.07 -4.41 -3.97
N VAL A 29 7.47 -3.15 -4.11
CA VAL A 29 7.29 -2.36 -5.35
C VAL A 29 8.65 -2.17 -6.02
N ARG A 30 8.72 -2.55 -7.30
CA ARG A 30 9.87 -2.28 -8.18
C ARG A 30 9.68 -0.95 -8.90
N VAL A 31 10.74 -0.17 -8.94
CA VAL A 31 10.84 1.04 -9.76
C VAL A 31 11.53 0.68 -11.07
N LEU A 32 10.88 0.94 -12.21
CA LEU A 32 11.37 0.55 -13.53
C LEU A 32 12.00 1.71 -14.29
N SER A 33 13.01 1.41 -15.10
CA SER A 33 13.75 2.38 -15.91
C SER A 33 13.02 2.72 -17.21
N LEU A 34 12.92 4.02 -17.56
CA LEU A 34 12.29 4.56 -18.77
C LEU A 34 12.87 3.99 -20.07
N SER A 35 14.18 3.71 -20.08
CA SER A 35 14.90 3.27 -21.28
C SER A 35 14.81 1.77 -21.57
N SER A 36 14.45 0.95 -20.58
CA SER A 36 14.63 -0.51 -20.67
C SER A 36 13.55 -1.34 -19.99
N ASN A 37 12.62 -0.72 -19.24
CA ASN A 37 11.67 -1.40 -18.36
C ASN A 37 12.32 -2.37 -17.36
N THR A 38 13.63 -2.25 -17.11
CA THR A 38 14.36 -3.03 -16.10
C THR A 38 14.31 -2.34 -14.75
N LEU A 39 14.67 -3.05 -13.67
CA LEU A 39 14.81 -2.45 -12.35
C LEU A 39 15.79 -1.26 -12.38
N LEU A 40 15.30 -0.08 -12.01
CA LEU A 40 16.10 1.13 -11.86
C LEU A 40 16.65 1.17 -10.43
N ALA A 41 17.95 1.40 -10.22
CA ALA A 41 18.55 1.54 -8.89
C ALA A 41 18.13 2.85 -8.18
N SER A 42 16.83 3.00 -7.96
CA SER A 42 16.16 4.19 -7.44
C SER A 42 16.24 4.29 -5.92
N ARG A 43 16.24 5.54 -5.43
CA ARG A 43 16.06 5.93 -4.03
C ARG A 43 14.85 6.85 -3.82
N HIS A 44 13.89 6.84 -4.76
CA HIS A 44 12.68 7.63 -4.61
C HIS A 44 11.81 7.10 -3.47
N VAL A 45 11.06 8.00 -2.85
CA VAL A 45 10.01 7.65 -1.88
C VAL A 45 8.83 7.06 -2.65
N VAL A 46 8.42 5.85 -2.28
CA VAL A 46 7.21 5.20 -2.76
C VAL A 46 6.15 5.31 -1.68
N THR A 47 5.01 5.90 -2.03
CA THR A 47 3.88 6.07 -1.13
C THR A 47 2.81 5.05 -1.48
N ALA A 48 2.43 4.21 -0.53
CA ALA A 48 1.21 3.41 -0.55
C ALA A 48 0.06 4.24 -0.01
N ARG A 49 -1.07 4.27 -0.71
CA ARG A 49 -2.31 4.91 -0.26
C ARG A 49 -3.51 4.03 -0.50
N LEU A 50 -4.55 4.19 0.30
CA LEU A 50 -5.82 3.53 0.03
C LEU A 50 -6.50 4.17 -1.18
N ILE A 51 -6.98 3.34 -2.10
CA ILE A 51 -7.95 3.79 -3.10
C ILE A 51 -9.28 3.91 -2.38
N SER A 52 -9.83 5.14 -2.36
CA SER A 52 -11.00 5.46 -1.55
C SER A 52 -12.18 4.53 -1.85
N SER A 53 -12.66 3.86 -0.82
CA SER A 53 -13.94 3.16 -0.80
C SER A 53 -14.57 3.40 0.57
N SER A 54 -15.89 3.29 0.67
CA SER A 54 -16.60 3.54 1.94
C SER A 54 -16.14 2.61 3.07
N SER A 55 -15.63 1.42 2.75
CA SER A 55 -15.14 0.45 3.73
C SER A 55 -13.75 0.77 4.25
N CYS A 56 -12.86 1.37 3.45
CA CYS A 56 -11.46 1.60 3.83
C CYS A 56 -11.30 2.92 4.58
N LYS A 57 -10.74 2.88 5.79
CA LYS A 57 -10.63 4.04 6.69
C LYS A 57 -9.20 4.52 6.88
N GLY A 58 -8.21 3.62 6.89
CA GLY A 58 -6.82 4.02 7.05
C GLY A 58 -5.78 2.93 6.79
N ILE A 59 -4.52 3.35 6.69
CA ILE A 59 -3.33 2.52 6.46
C ILE A 59 -2.29 2.79 7.55
N GLY A 60 -1.77 1.74 8.18
CA GLY A 60 -0.83 1.84 9.32
C GLY A 60 -1.52 2.29 10.63
N SER A 61 -2.47 3.22 10.54
CA SER A 61 -3.38 3.65 11.60
C SER A 61 -4.78 3.97 11.03
N ALA A 62 -5.77 4.12 11.90
CA ALA A 62 -7.15 4.46 11.49
C ALA A 62 -7.30 5.89 10.92
N SER A 63 -6.34 6.78 11.16
CA SER A 63 -6.40 8.18 10.73
C SER A 63 -5.47 8.51 9.56
N ASN A 64 -4.55 7.61 9.23
CA ASN A 64 -3.58 7.81 8.15
C ASN A 64 -4.15 7.25 6.85
N LEU A 65 -3.99 7.97 5.75
CA LEU A 65 -4.43 7.52 4.42
C LEU A 65 -3.27 7.06 3.52
N GLU A 66 -2.05 7.35 3.94
CA GLU A 66 -0.82 7.07 3.20
C GLU A 66 0.28 6.54 4.12
N MET A 67 1.16 5.71 3.56
CA MET A 67 2.36 5.20 4.19
C MET A 67 3.48 5.16 3.16
N SER A 68 4.68 5.61 3.52
CA SER A 68 5.77 5.74 2.56
C SER A 68 7.03 5.02 3.01
N VAL A 69 7.76 4.46 2.05
CA VAL A 69 9.11 3.92 2.26
C VAL A 69 10.03 4.41 1.16
N THR A 70 11.31 4.57 1.47
CA THR A 70 12.33 4.91 0.47
C THR A 70 12.79 3.64 -0.24
N ALA A 71 12.74 3.62 -1.57
CA ALA A 71 13.26 2.51 -2.34
C ALA A 71 14.77 2.33 -2.09
N GLN A 72 15.22 1.08 -2.04
CA GLN A 72 16.64 0.72 -1.98
C GLN A 72 16.97 -0.15 -3.19
N GLN A 73 17.93 0.30 -4.01
CA GLN A 73 18.28 -0.36 -5.27
C GLN A 73 17.06 -0.66 -6.16
N GLY A 74 16.07 0.25 -6.18
CA GLY A 74 14.85 0.10 -6.98
C GLY A 74 13.72 -0.68 -6.35
N ARG A 75 13.88 -1.20 -5.11
CA ARG A 75 12.81 -1.89 -4.39
C ARG A 75 12.36 -1.09 -3.19
N ALA A 76 11.08 -0.75 -3.15
CA ALA A 76 10.40 -0.30 -1.96
C ALA A 76 9.81 -1.51 -1.25
N VAL A 77 10.34 -1.85 -0.08
CA VAL A 77 9.89 -2.96 0.76
C VAL A 77 9.07 -2.37 1.91
N PHE A 78 7.78 -2.66 1.92
CA PHE A 78 6.93 -2.37 3.06
C PHE A 78 6.97 -3.57 4.02
N SER A 79 6.91 -3.33 5.32
CA SER A 79 7.00 -4.40 6.33
C SER A 79 5.84 -4.42 7.33
N ASP A 80 5.06 -3.35 7.38
CA ASP A 80 4.13 -3.05 8.45
C ASP A 80 2.85 -2.36 7.94
N ILE A 81 2.53 -2.49 6.65
CA ILE A 81 1.21 -2.07 6.17
C ILE A 81 0.16 -2.87 6.93
N SER A 82 -0.76 -2.14 7.56
CA SER A 82 -2.02 -2.61 8.11
C SER A 82 -3.15 -1.81 7.46
N ILE A 83 -4.34 -2.41 7.36
CA ILE A 83 -5.52 -1.73 6.80
C ILE A 83 -6.57 -1.65 7.90
N PHE A 84 -7.04 -0.44 8.16
CA PHE A 84 -8.19 -0.15 9.01
C PHE A 84 -9.40 0.01 8.11
N ALA A 85 -10.36 -0.89 8.23
CA ALA A 85 -11.54 -0.93 7.37
C ALA A 85 -12.70 -1.67 8.02
N GLU A 86 -13.92 -1.37 7.56
CA GLU A 86 -15.06 -2.30 7.68
C GLU A 86 -14.80 -3.55 6.82
N ALA A 87 -15.54 -4.65 7.08
CA ALA A 87 -15.37 -5.85 6.26
C ALA A 87 -15.73 -5.53 4.81
N GLY A 88 -14.85 -5.90 3.87
CA GLY A 88 -15.03 -5.56 2.48
C GLY A 88 -13.71 -5.56 1.71
N PHE A 89 -13.75 -5.02 0.49
CA PHE A 89 -12.58 -4.94 -0.37
C PHE A 89 -11.92 -3.56 -0.31
N CYS A 90 -10.60 -3.56 -0.14
CA CYS A 90 -9.73 -2.40 -0.24
C CYS A 90 -8.68 -2.64 -1.32
N SER A 91 -8.25 -1.58 -2.01
CA SER A 91 -7.09 -1.63 -2.90
C SER A 91 -6.07 -0.59 -2.47
N LEU A 92 -4.80 -0.90 -2.67
CA LEU A 92 -3.70 0.02 -2.46
C LEU A 92 -3.21 0.54 -3.80
N GLN A 93 -2.98 1.85 -3.87
CA GLN A 93 -2.21 2.45 -4.94
C GLN A 93 -0.82 2.79 -4.41
N PHE A 94 0.21 2.38 -5.13
CA PHE A 94 1.58 2.75 -4.87
C PHE A 94 1.99 3.80 -5.89
N LEU A 95 2.58 4.89 -5.44
CA LEU A 95 2.96 6.01 -6.32
C LEU A 95 4.31 6.62 -5.96
N ILE A 96 4.93 7.26 -6.94
CA ILE A 96 6.04 8.18 -6.76
C ILE A 96 5.59 9.55 -7.28
N SER A 97 5.73 10.60 -6.46
CA SER A 97 5.58 11.98 -6.94
C SER A 97 6.85 12.37 -7.71
N LEU A 98 6.69 12.79 -8.97
CA LEU A 98 7.79 13.26 -9.82
C LEU A 98 7.91 14.80 -9.84
N GLY A 99 7.22 15.50 -8.93
CA GLY A 99 7.30 16.95 -8.78
C GLY A 99 7.13 17.42 -7.34
N ASP A 100 7.49 18.68 -7.09
CA ASP A 100 7.75 19.21 -5.74
C ASP A 100 6.50 19.71 -4.98
N ASN A 101 5.30 19.74 -5.59
CA ASN A 101 4.13 20.41 -5.00
C ASN A 101 2.78 19.73 -5.32
N GLY A 102 2.59 18.47 -4.94
CA GLY A 102 1.27 17.84 -4.73
C GLY A 102 0.31 17.68 -5.93
N SER A 103 0.66 18.23 -7.09
CA SER A 103 -0.01 18.05 -8.38
C SER A 103 1.05 17.64 -9.40
N ALA A 104 1.46 16.38 -9.36
CA ALA A 104 2.50 15.84 -10.23
C ALA A 104 1.88 15.19 -11.49
N PRO A 105 2.65 15.02 -12.58
CA PRO A 105 2.64 13.70 -13.18
C PRO A 105 3.19 12.72 -12.13
N PHE A 106 2.38 11.78 -11.67
CA PHE A 106 2.82 10.66 -10.83
C PHE A 106 2.84 9.39 -11.65
N VAL A 107 3.78 8.50 -11.35
CA VAL A 107 3.70 7.09 -11.78
C VAL A 107 3.07 6.29 -10.67
N SER A 108 2.19 5.35 -11.02
CA SER A 108 1.49 4.53 -10.03
C SER A 108 1.30 3.09 -10.50
N VAL A 109 1.09 2.20 -9.54
CA VAL A 109 0.61 0.84 -9.74
C VAL A 109 -0.39 0.50 -8.65
N ASP A 110 -1.49 -0.15 -9.03
CA ASP A 110 -2.54 -0.56 -8.11
C ASP A 110 -2.36 -2.03 -7.72
N SER A 111 -2.76 -2.39 -6.51
CA SER A 111 -2.91 -3.77 -6.10
C SER A 111 -4.17 -4.41 -6.69
N GLN A 112 -4.22 -5.75 -6.66
CA GLN A 112 -5.51 -6.43 -6.71
C GLN A 112 -6.36 -6.07 -5.47
N PRO A 113 -7.70 -6.19 -5.56
CA PRO A 113 -8.56 -6.02 -4.39
C PRO A 113 -8.17 -6.98 -3.26
N ILE A 114 -8.07 -6.43 -2.05
CA ILE A 114 -7.72 -7.14 -0.82
C ILE A 114 -8.98 -7.21 0.03
N TYR A 115 -9.45 -8.42 0.32
CA TYR A 115 -10.55 -8.59 1.27
C TYR A 115 -10.05 -8.40 2.70
N VAL A 116 -10.67 -7.50 3.44
CA VAL A 116 -10.39 -7.20 4.85
C VAL A 116 -11.41 -7.92 5.73
N MET A 117 -10.92 -8.79 6.61
CA MET A 117 -11.74 -9.46 7.62
C MET A 117 -11.84 -8.62 8.89
N GLN A 118 -12.98 -8.68 9.60
CA GLN A 118 -13.10 -8.07 10.92
C GLN A 118 -12.44 -8.93 12.00
N ASN A 119 -11.86 -8.29 13.02
CA ASN A 119 -11.63 -8.97 14.29
C ASN A 119 -12.99 -9.28 14.89
N SER A 120 -13.40 -10.55 14.89
CA SER A 120 -14.62 -10.95 15.59
C SER A 120 -14.47 -10.58 17.08
N PRO A 121 -15.39 -9.80 17.68
CA PRO A 121 -15.39 -9.65 19.13
C PRO A 121 -15.57 -11.04 19.72
N SER A 122 -14.71 -11.42 20.67
CA SER A 122 -14.90 -12.62 21.47
C SER A 122 -16.27 -12.50 22.16
N LEU A 123 -17.24 -13.31 21.74
CA LEU A 123 -18.55 -13.41 22.35
C LEU A 123 -18.37 -13.99 23.77
N THR A 124 -18.16 -13.14 24.76
CA THR A 124 -18.36 -13.55 26.16
C THR A 124 -19.85 -13.79 26.34
N LEU A 125 -20.23 -15.06 26.42
CA LEU A 125 -21.57 -15.50 26.79
C LEU A 125 -21.85 -14.98 28.21
N GLN A 126 -22.45 -13.79 28.35
CA GLN A 126 -22.98 -13.32 29.63
C GLN A 126 -24.25 -14.12 29.93
N THR A 127 -24.08 -15.31 30.50
CA THR A 127 -25.15 -16.00 31.21
C THR A 127 -25.50 -15.17 32.45
N HIS A 128 -26.52 -14.32 32.36
CA HIS A 128 -27.23 -13.87 33.56
C HIS A 128 -28.18 -14.99 33.98
N LEU A 129 -27.82 -15.67 35.06
CA LEU A 129 -28.76 -16.40 35.94
C LEU A 129 -29.16 -15.46 37.06
#